data_AF-A0A7Y5RG00-F1
#
_entry.id   AF-A0A7Y5RG00-F1
#
_cell.length_a   1.000
_cell.length_b   1.000
_cell.length_c   1.000
_cell.angle_alpha   90.00
_cell.angle_beta   90.00
_cell.angle_gamma   90.00
#
_symmetry.space_group_name_H-M   'P 1'
#
loop_
_entity.id
_entity.type
_entity.pdbx_description
1 polymer ?
#
loop_
_entity_poly.entity_id
_entity_poly.type
_entity_poly.pdbx_seq_one_letter_code
_entity_poly.pdbx_strand_id
1 'polypeptide(L)'
;MRILFSVLAVCIATAQAHQTAASSTTLRFTSSNPSLEKSFAWAVPQALAYSHNITSDAAGPWYEAALPGRDAFCMRDVSHQARGAAALGLDAANFNMLSRFAMAIAPERDWAGYWEIDKDGKASNADYVDDEDFWYNLPANFDVLDAIVRMWVWTGDNRYVDRPEMKRYFQKTANEYVAAWNLQTDKVLQRDRIMHRRKTQGKFIDARGIPSYTEGRKDFNLGIDLLAAKYRAFVDLGLLAIHYEQKQQGEAYRQIAEETRRVIDERAWLQDGKHYAGFLSSESKPKGSGDMFLLYFGVLKASEKREGALRYLGSQEYLNSIGIEEESYLPDVFFRYGLVDAAYDRIADLTRDNKERRD
;
A
#
# COMPACT_ATOMS: atom_id res chain seq x y z
N MET A 1 -18.87 -31.37 53.84
CA MET A 1 -18.12 -31.75 52.62
C MET A 1 -19.11 -32.05 51.50
N ARG A 2 -19.46 -31.02 50.70
CA ARG A 2 -20.06 -31.16 49.36
C ARG A 2 -19.61 -29.91 48.58
N ILE A 3 -18.71 -30.13 47.64
CA ILE A 3 -18.14 -29.13 46.74
C ILE A 3 -19.21 -28.88 45.67
N LEU A 4 -19.72 -27.64 45.58
CA LEU A 4 -20.50 -27.20 44.42
C LEU A 4 -19.51 -26.95 43.28
N PHE A 5 -19.52 -27.82 42.27
CA PHE A 5 -18.94 -27.52 40.97
C PHE A 5 -19.91 -26.64 40.20
N SER A 6 -19.60 -25.35 40.07
CA SER A 6 -20.24 -24.48 39.08
C SER A 6 -19.64 -24.82 37.71
N VAL A 7 -20.44 -25.47 36.86
CA VAL A 7 -20.10 -25.68 35.45
C VAL A 7 -20.18 -24.33 34.76
N LEU A 8 -19.03 -23.74 34.46
CA LEU A 8 -18.92 -22.58 33.59
C LEU A 8 -19.14 -23.08 32.15
N ALA A 9 -20.34 -22.87 31.61
CA ALA A 9 -20.61 -23.11 30.21
C ALA A 9 -19.80 -22.12 29.38
N VAL A 10 -18.70 -22.59 28.79
CA VAL A 10 -17.97 -21.87 27.75
C VAL A 10 -18.85 -21.92 26.50
N CYS A 11 -19.58 -20.83 26.24
CA CYS A 11 -20.17 -20.61 24.93
C CYS A 11 -19.03 -20.42 23.93
N ILE A 12 -18.66 -21.49 23.24
CA ILE A 12 -17.92 -21.40 21.99
C ILE A 12 -18.88 -20.75 21.00
N ALA A 13 -18.79 -19.43 20.85
CA ALA A 13 -19.42 -18.72 19.77
C ALA A 13 -18.71 -19.17 18.48
N THR A 14 -19.23 -20.20 17.83
CA THR A 14 -18.96 -20.45 16.42
C THR A 14 -19.54 -19.26 15.67
N ALA A 15 -18.69 -18.28 15.34
CA ALA A 15 -19.02 -17.26 14.36
C ALA A 15 -19.18 -17.97 13.01
N GLN A 16 -20.37 -18.50 12.75
CA GLN A 16 -20.82 -18.73 11.38
C GLN A 16 -21.07 -17.36 10.79
N ALA A 17 -20.00 -16.75 10.27
CA ALA A 17 -20.12 -15.68 9.29
C ALA A 17 -21.12 -16.17 8.24
N HIS A 18 -22.21 -15.41 8.06
CA HIS A 18 -23.16 -15.69 7.01
C HIS A 18 -22.40 -15.63 5.69
N GLN A 19 -22.11 -16.80 5.12
CA GLN A 19 -21.41 -16.94 3.85
C GLN A 19 -22.38 -16.47 2.76
N THR A 20 -22.36 -15.17 2.48
CA THR A 20 -22.90 -14.64 1.22
C THR A 20 -22.12 -15.28 0.08
N ALA A 21 -22.79 -15.59 -1.03
CA ALA A 21 -22.19 -16.29 -2.15
C ALA A 21 -20.88 -15.58 -2.56
N ALA A 22 -19.75 -16.29 -2.44
CA ALA A 22 -18.44 -15.77 -2.81
C ALA A 22 -18.47 -15.34 -4.27
N SER A 23 -17.80 -14.22 -4.58
CA SER A 23 -17.61 -13.82 -5.97
C SER A 23 -16.93 -14.96 -6.73
N SER A 24 -17.35 -15.22 -7.96
CA SER A 24 -16.83 -16.31 -8.79
C SER A 24 -16.04 -15.76 -9.97
N THR A 25 -14.94 -16.42 -10.32
CA THR A 25 -14.07 -16.01 -11.44
C THR A 25 -14.00 -17.07 -12.55
N THR A 26 -13.95 -16.61 -13.79
CA THR A 26 -13.69 -17.46 -14.96
C THR A 26 -12.19 -17.61 -15.25
N LEU A 27 -11.32 -16.93 -14.49
CA LEU A 27 -9.88 -17.03 -14.65
C LEU A 27 -9.41 -18.48 -14.49
N ARG A 28 -8.59 -18.95 -15.43
CA ARG A 28 -7.96 -20.27 -15.44
C ARG A 28 -6.47 -20.09 -15.70
N PHE A 29 -5.67 -20.95 -15.09
CA PHE A 29 -4.22 -20.96 -15.26
C PHE A 29 -3.77 -22.40 -15.51
N THR A 30 -2.92 -22.58 -16.51
CA THR A 30 -2.30 -23.86 -16.87
C THR A 30 -0.82 -23.65 -17.09
N SER A 31 0.00 -24.61 -16.69
CA SER A 31 1.45 -24.53 -16.73
C SER A 31 2.09 -25.90 -16.92
N SER A 32 3.29 -25.93 -17.50
CA SER A 32 4.14 -27.11 -17.50
C SER A 32 4.72 -27.42 -16.11
N ASN A 33 4.57 -26.50 -15.15
CA ASN A 33 4.92 -26.69 -13.74
C ASN A 33 3.64 -26.87 -12.90
N PRO A 34 3.31 -28.11 -12.48
CA PRO A 34 2.11 -28.40 -11.68
C PRO A 34 2.09 -27.70 -10.32
N SER A 35 3.25 -27.31 -9.77
CA SER A 35 3.30 -26.57 -8.51
C SER A 35 2.68 -25.19 -8.65
N LEU A 36 2.88 -24.52 -9.79
CA LEU A 36 2.29 -23.20 -10.04
C LEU A 36 0.77 -23.29 -10.24
N GLU A 37 0.30 -24.36 -10.88
CA GLU A 37 -1.15 -24.63 -10.97
C GLU A 37 -1.76 -24.85 -9.58
N LYS A 38 -1.08 -25.60 -8.70
CA LYS A 38 -1.49 -25.79 -7.31
C LYS A 38 -1.52 -24.47 -6.53
N SER A 39 -0.47 -23.65 -6.62
CA SER A 39 -0.41 -22.34 -5.98
C SER A 39 -1.54 -21.42 -6.45
N PHE A 40 -1.82 -21.40 -7.76
CA PHE A 40 -2.93 -20.64 -8.33
C PHE A 40 -4.30 -21.14 -7.83
N ALA A 41 -4.52 -22.47 -7.85
CA ALA A 41 -5.76 -23.08 -7.39
C ALA A 41 -6.02 -22.85 -5.89
N TRP A 42 -4.97 -22.67 -5.10
CA TRP A 42 -5.07 -22.25 -3.69
C TRP A 42 -5.35 -20.74 -3.54
N ALA A 43 -4.66 -19.90 -4.30
CA ALA A 43 -4.72 -18.44 -4.13
C ALA A 43 -6.07 -17.84 -4.52
N VAL A 44 -6.71 -18.34 -5.58
CA VAL A 44 -7.99 -17.82 -6.08
C VAL A 44 -9.11 -17.86 -5.02
N PRO A 45 -9.46 -19.02 -4.42
CA PRO A 45 -10.49 -19.05 -3.39
C PRO A 45 -10.08 -18.28 -2.13
N GLN A 46 -8.79 -18.24 -1.79
CA GLN A 46 -8.29 -17.47 -0.65
C GLN A 46 -8.53 -15.96 -0.82
N ALA A 47 -8.28 -15.42 -2.01
CA ALA A 47 -8.54 -14.01 -2.32
C ALA A 47 -10.04 -13.72 -2.39
N LEU A 48 -10.82 -14.59 -3.03
CA LEU A 48 -12.26 -14.39 -3.20
C LEU A 48 -13.05 -14.52 -1.89
N ALA A 49 -12.49 -15.16 -0.86
CA ALA A 49 -13.10 -15.23 0.46
C ALA A 49 -13.37 -13.85 1.10
N TYR A 50 -12.61 -12.83 0.69
CA TYR A 50 -12.78 -11.43 1.12
C TYR A 50 -13.68 -10.61 0.19
N SER A 51 -14.05 -11.16 -0.96
CA SER A 51 -14.96 -10.53 -1.93
C SER A 51 -16.40 -10.94 -1.66
N HIS A 52 -17.04 -10.23 -0.75
CA HIS A 52 -18.44 -10.45 -0.44
C HIS A 52 -19.34 -9.83 -1.54
N ASN A 53 -20.47 -10.47 -1.87
CA ASN A 53 -21.46 -9.91 -2.79
C ASN A 53 -22.24 -8.79 -2.09
N ILE A 54 -21.62 -7.61 -1.99
CA ILE A 54 -22.13 -6.48 -1.25
C ILE A 54 -22.72 -5.45 -2.20
N THR A 55 -23.85 -5.78 -2.80
CA THR A 55 -24.66 -4.79 -3.52
C THR A 55 -25.56 -3.99 -2.58
N SER A 56 -25.67 -4.38 -1.30
CA SER A 56 -26.54 -3.76 -0.30
C SER A 56 -25.90 -2.70 0.57
N ASP A 57 -24.57 -2.74 0.76
CA ASP A 57 -23.94 -1.84 1.72
C ASP A 57 -23.74 -0.44 1.12
N ALA A 58 -23.75 0.58 1.97
CA ALA A 58 -23.67 1.97 1.52
C ALA A 58 -22.29 2.33 0.93
N ALA A 59 -21.26 1.52 1.18
CA ALA A 59 -19.98 1.56 0.48
C ALA A 59 -20.07 1.20 -1.01
N GLY A 60 -21.19 0.65 -1.52
CA GLY A 60 -21.25 0.16 -2.90
C GLY A 60 -20.40 -1.10 -3.08
N PRO A 61 -19.93 -1.44 -4.29
CA PRO A 61 -19.11 -2.64 -4.49
C PRO A 61 -17.73 -2.52 -3.82
N TRP A 62 -17.35 -3.45 -2.93
CA TRP A 62 -16.04 -3.49 -2.29
C TRP A 62 -15.62 -4.94 -1.99
N TYR A 63 -14.36 -5.13 -1.62
CA TYR A 63 -13.86 -6.36 -0.99
C TYR A 63 -13.07 -5.98 0.26
N GLU A 64 -13.07 -6.86 1.26
CA GLU A 64 -12.34 -6.59 2.50
C GLU A 64 -10.84 -6.55 2.23
N ALA A 65 -10.25 -5.41 2.55
CA ALA A 65 -8.84 -5.10 2.32
C ALA A 65 -8.32 -4.33 3.53
N ALA A 66 -8.53 -4.90 4.71
CA ALA A 66 -8.05 -4.41 5.99
C ALA A 66 -7.78 -5.65 6.86
N LEU A 67 -7.48 -5.47 8.15
CA LEU A 67 -7.43 -6.62 9.06
C LEU A 67 -8.75 -7.41 8.99
N PRO A 68 -8.71 -8.73 8.82
CA PRO A 68 -9.91 -9.54 8.62
C PRO A 68 -10.98 -9.36 9.69
N GLY A 69 -12.24 -9.23 9.27
CA GLY A 69 -13.40 -9.04 10.13
C GLY A 69 -13.65 -7.59 10.57
N ARG A 70 -12.98 -6.61 9.96
CA ARG A 70 -13.22 -5.18 10.22
C ARG A 70 -14.40 -4.62 9.42
N ASP A 71 -14.88 -5.35 8.41
CA ASP A 71 -15.89 -4.85 7.48
C ASP A 71 -15.44 -3.52 6.81
N ALA A 72 -14.17 -3.43 6.42
CA ALA A 72 -13.55 -2.21 5.92
C ALA A 72 -12.47 -2.48 4.85
N PHE A 73 -12.04 -1.41 4.19
CA PHE A 73 -10.93 -1.45 3.24
C PHE A 73 -9.96 -0.27 3.48
N CYS A 74 -8.67 -0.60 3.54
CA CYS A 74 -7.54 0.29 3.76
C CYS A 74 -6.94 0.76 2.43
N MET A 75 -6.53 2.02 2.35
CA MET A 75 -5.91 2.58 1.14
C MET A 75 -4.64 1.85 0.70
N ARG A 76 -3.79 1.42 1.63
CA ARG A 76 -2.57 0.66 1.30
C ARG A 76 -2.91 -0.69 0.68
N ASP A 77 -3.75 -1.46 1.38
CA ASP A 77 -4.06 -2.83 0.98
C ASP A 77 -4.84 -2.84 -0.34
N VAL A 78 -5.80 -1.93 -0.55
CA VAL A 78 -6.48 -1.75 -1.84
C VAL A 78 -5.47 -1.42 -2.94
N SER A 79 -4.52 -0.50 -2.70
CA SER A 79 -3.52 -0.10 -3.71
C SER A 79 -2.64 -1.28 -4.16
N HIS A 80 -2.25 -2.15 -3.23
CA HIS A 80 -1.42 -3.32 -3.52
C HIS A 80 -2.21 -4.50 -4.10
N GLN A 81 -3.46 -4.69 -3.69
CA GLN A 81 -4.29 -5.81 -4.14
C GLN A 81 -5.00 -5.55 -5.48
N ALA A 82 -5.13 -4.29 -5.93
CA ALA A 82 -5.94 -3.90 -7.08
C ALA A 82 -5.70 -4.73 -8.36
N ARG A 83 -4.43 -5.05 -8.70
CA ARG A 83 -4.11 -5.88 -9.88
C ARG A 83 -4.64 -7.31 -9.75
N GLY A 84 -4.46 -7.92 -8.58
CA GLY A 84 -4.99 -9.25 -8.30
C GLY A 84 -6.51 -9.27 -8.34
N ALA A 85 -7.14 -8.27 -7.73
CA ALA A 85 -8.59 -8.09 -7.76
C ALA A 85 -9.13 -7.90 -9.19
N ALA A 86 -8.47 -7.10 -10.03
CA ALA A 86 -8.84 -6.92 -11.44
C ALA A 86 -8.75 -8.24 -12.21
N ALA A 87 -7.68 -9.02 -12.03
CA ALA A 87 -7.54 -10.34 -12.65
C ALA A 87 -8.67 -11.31 -12.24
N LEU A 88 -9.21 -11.15 -11.04
CA LEU A 88 -10.33 -11.95 -10.53
C LEU A 88 -11.71 -11.44 -10.99
N GLY A 89 -11.79 -10.32 -11.71
CA GLY A 89 -13.03 -9.72 -12.20
C GLY A 89 -13.69 -8.74 -11.22
N LEU A 90 -12.94 -8.21 -10.25
CA LEU A 90 -13.44 -7.28 -9.24
C LEU A 90 -13.25 -5.80 -9.64
N ASP A 91 -13.26 -5.49 -10.95
CA ASP A 91 -12.99 -4.14 -11.47
C ASP A 91 -13.98 -3.08 -10.93
N ALA A 92 -15.25 -3.45 -10.74
CA ALA A 92 -16.25 -2.55 -10.15
C ALA A 92 -15.91 -2.18 -8.70
N ALA A 93 -15.38 -3.14 -7.93
CA ALA A 93 -14.95 -2.90 -6.55
C ALA A 93 -13.69 -2.03 -6.51
N ASN A 94 -12.70 -2.33 -7.36
CA ASN A 94 -11.49 -1.50 -7.52
C ASN A 94 -11.86 -0.04 -7.81
N PHE A 95 -12.70 0.18 -8.82
CA PHE A 95 -13.10 1.53 -9.22
C PHE A 95 -13.81 2.26 -8.08
N ASN A 96 -14.76 1.60 -7.41
CA ASN A 96 -15.50 2.19 -6.30
C ASN A 96 -14.58 2.55 -5.12
N MET A 97 -13.75 1.62 -4.65
CA MET A 97 -12.89 1.86 -3.48
C MET A 97 -11.85 2.94 -3.74
N LEU A 98 -11.17 2.91 -4.90
CA LEU A 98 -10.21 3.95 -5.27
C LEU A 98 -10.89 5.33 -5.44
N SER A 99 -12.10 5.37 -6.01
CA SER A 99 -12.89 6.61 -6.10
C SER A 99 -13.24 7.18 -4.73
N ARG A 100 -13.57 6.31 -3.77
CA ARG A 100 -13.90 6.75 -2.39
C ARG A 100 -12.71 7.39 -1.70
N PHE A 101 -11.51 6.82 -1.83
CA PHE A 101 -10.30 7.46 -1.32
C PHE A 101 -10.02 8.80 -2.01
N ALA A 102 -10.19 8.87 -3.33
CA ALA A 102 -10.02 10.10 -4.09
C ALA A 102 -10.99 11.22 -3.64
N MET A 103 -12.25 10.85 -3.37
CA MET A 103 -13.27 11.77 -2.84
C MET A 103 -12.99 12.22 -1.41
N ALA A 104 -12.37 11.36 -0.59
CA ALA A 104 -12.20 11.57 0.85
C ALA A 104 -11.11 12.58 1.22
N ILE A 105 -10.31 13.12 0.29
CA ILE A 105 -9.33 14.15 0.67
C ILE A 105 -9.99 15.49 1.03
N ALA A 106 -9.51 16.14 2.09
CA ALA A 106 -10.05 17.43 2.53
C ALA A 106 -8.98 18.35 3.17
N PRO A 107 -9.12 19.68 3.06
CA PRO A 107 -8.19 20.62 3.68
C PRO A 107 -8.13 20.49 5.21
N GLU A 108 -9.23 20.12 5.85
CA GLU A 108 -9.30 19.91 7.30
C GLU A 108 -8.36 18.78 7.76
N ARG A 109 -8.07 17.83 6.86
CA ARG A 109 -7.13 16.71 7.05
C ARG A 109 -5.77 16.95 6.39
N ASP A 110 -5.42 18.21 6.11
CA ASP A 110 -4.17 18.57 5.40
C ASP A 110 -4.05 17.81 4.05
N TRP A 111 -5.18 17.67 3.37
CA TRP A 111 -5.37 16.94 2.11
C TRP A 111 -5.10 15.43 2.17
N ALA A 112 -5.03 14.84 3.37
CA ALA A 112 -5.13 13.41 3.57
C ALA A 112 -6.57 12.91 3.40
N GLY A 113 -6.71 11.66 2.95
CA GLY A 113 -7.99 10.93 2.92
C GLY A 113 -8.26 10.19 4.24
N TYR A 114 -9.19 9.22 4.19
CA TYR A 114 -9.38 8.26 5.28
C TYR A 114 -8.42 7.08 5.12
N TRP A 115 -7.84 6.58 6.21
CA TRP A 115 -6.97 5.40 6.18
C TRP A 115 -7.76 4.13 5.84
N GLU A 116 -8.89 3.90 6.52
CA GLU A 116 -9.86 2.89 6.14
C GLU A 116 -11.25 3.50 5.91
N ILE A 117 -12.01 2.87 5.02
CA ILE A 117 -13.42 3.15 4.81
C ILE A 117 -14.20 1.88 5.13
N ASP A 118 -15.23 2.01 5.97
CA ASP A 118 -16.09 0.90 6.37
C ASP A 118 -17.14 0.56 5.31
N LYS A 119 -17.86 -0.55 5.52
CA LYS A 119 -18.97 -0.99 4.68
C LYS A 119 -20.11 0.03 4.54
N ASP A 120 -20.25 0.97 5.47
CA ASP A 120 -21.24 2.05 5.38
C ASP A 120 -20.73 3.23 4.52
N GLY A 121 -19.50 3.14 4.01
CA GLY A 121 -18.86 4.16 3.21
C GLY A 121 -18.36 5.36 4.03
N LYS A 122 -18.14 5.17 5.33
CA LYS A 122 -17.65 6.18 6.28
C LYS A 122 -16.20 5.89 6.66
N ALA A 123 -15.53 6.87 7.26
CA ALA A 123 -14.22 6.63 7.87
C ALA A 123 -14.36 5.57 8.98
N SER A 124 -13.46 4.58 8.98
CA SER A 124 -13.48 3.50 9.97
C SER A 124 -13.15 4.02 11.36
N ASN A 125 -13.96 3.67 12.36
CA ASN A 125 -13.67 3.99 13.77
C ASN A 125 -12.41 3.28 14.31
N ALA A 126 -11.85 2.32 13.54
CA ALA A 126 -10.60 1.66 13.88
C ALA A 126 -9.42 2.64 13.89
N ASP A 127 -9.42 3.59 12.95
CA ASP A 127 -8.34 4.55 12.67
C ASP A 127 -8.79 6.03 12.68
N TYR A 128 -10.08 6.31 12.84
CA TYR A 128 -10.61 7.67 12.76
C TYR A 128 -11.48 8.01 13.98
N VAL A 129 -11.19 9.14 14.63
CA VAL A 129 -12.08 9.75 15.64
C VAL A 129 -12.72 11.01 15.05
N ASP A 130 -11.89 11.94 14.57
CA ASP A 130 -12.28 13.17 13.87
C ASP A 130 -11.10 13.71 13.04
N ASP A 131 -11.29 14.84 12.35
CA ASP A 131 -10.29 15.49 11.50
C ASP A 131 -9.03 15.99 12.23
N GLU A 132 -9.03 15.97 13.56
CA GLU A 132 -7.90 16.36 14.40
C GLU A 132 -7.19 15.15 15.03
N ASP A 133 -7.82 13.98 15.04
CA ASP A 133 -7.33 12.75 15.69
C ASP A 133 -7.65 11.51 14.86
N PHE A 134 -6.79 11.22 13.89
CA PHE A 134 -6.90 10.07 12.98
C PHE A 134 -5.53 9.49 12.65
N TRP A 135 -5.48 8.19 12.38
CA TRP A 135 -4.32 7.48 11.89
C TRP A 135 -4.12 7.74 10.39
N TYR A 136 -2.90 8.00 9.97
CA TYR A 136 -2.60 8.17 8.55
C TYR A 136 -1.12 7.94 8.24
N ASN A 137 -0.82 7.09 7.25
CA ASN A 137 0.54 6.91 6.75
C ASN A 137 0.71 7.72 5.46
N LEU A 138 1.68 8.63 5.43
CA LEU A 138 1.88 9.57 4.33
C LEU A 138 2.12 8.94 2.94
N PRO A 139 2.71 7.73 2.80
CA PRO A 139 2.88 7.13 1.47
C PRO A 139 1.56 6.88 0.74
N ALA A 140 0.45 6.67 1.47
CA ALA A 140 -0.81 6.17 0.91
C ALA A 140 -1.48 7.12 -0.09
N ASN A 141 -1.33 8.44 0.06
CA ASN A 141 -1.83 9.40 -0.93
C ASN A 141 -1.18 9.19 -2.32
N PHE A 142 0.12 8.84 -2.33
CA PHE A 142 0.85 8.60 -3.58
C PHE A 142 0.58 7.20 -4.12
N ASP A 143 0.43 6.22 -3.24
CA ASP A 143 0.17 4.83 -3.60
C ASP A 143 -1.23 4.65 -4.21
N VAL A 144 -2.25 5.30 -3.65
CA VAL A 144 -3.60 5.33 -4.26
C VAL A 144 -3.57 6.03 -5.62
N LEU A 145 -2.79 7.09 -5.78
CA LEU A 145 -2.60 7.75 -7.09
C LEU A 145 -2.00 6.77 -8.11
N ASP A 146 -0.90 6.09 -7.75
CA ASP A 146 -0.30 5.04 -8.58
C ASP A 146 -1.29 3.91 -8.87
N ALA A 147 -2.06 3.44 -7.89
CA ALA A 147 -3.06 2.40 -8.08
C ALA A 147 -4.15 2.82 -9.07
N ILE A 148 -4.67 4.05 -8.98
CA ILE A 148 -5.63 4.60 -9.94
C ILE A 148 -5.04 4.61 -11.36
N VAL A 149 -3.81 5.12 -11.52
CA VAL A 149 -3.16 5.19 -12.84
C VAL A 149 -2.81 3.80 -13.37
N ARG A 150 -2.36 2.87 -12.53
CA ARG A 150 -2.14 1.47 -12.89
C ARG A 150 -3.42 0.79 -13.36
N MET A 151 -4.55 1.02 -12.68
CA MET A 151 -5.84 0.46 -13.10
C MET A 151 -6.32 1.08 -14.41
N TRP A 152 -6.12 2.37 -14.63
CA TRP A 152 -6.38 3.00 -15.93
C TRP A 152 -5.54 2.38 -17.05
N VAL A 153 -4.22 2.23 -16.86
CA VAL A 153 -3.34 1.61 -17.87
C VAL A 153 -3.71 0.15 -18.11
N TRP A 154 -4.09 -0.59 -17.07
CA TRP A 154 -4.47 -2.00 -17.16
C TRP A 154 -5.80 -2.20 -17.93
N THR A 155 -6.81 -1.37 -17.65
CA THR A 155 -8.18 -1.55 -18.14
C THR A 155 -8.51 -0.72 -19.37
N GLY A 156 -7.80 0.38 -19.61
CA GLY A 156 -8.18 1.42 -20.56
C GLY A 156 -9.40 2.24 -20.14
N ASP A 157 -9.89 2.08 -18.91
CA ASP A 157 -11.10 2.77 -18.43
C ASP A 157 -10.79 4.21 -18.01
N ASN A 158 -11.10 5.15 -18.90
CA ASN A 158 -10.90 6.57 -18.66
C ASN A 158 -11.65 7.13 -17.45
N ARG A 159 -12.62 6.42 -16.85
CA ARG A 159 -13.25 6.88 -15.61
C ARG A 159 -12.23 7.05 -14.48
N TYR A 160 -11.15 6.27 -14.45
CA TYR A 160 -10.08 6.41 -13.46
C TYR A 160 -9.34 7.74 -13.54
N VAL A 161 -9.34 8.40 -14.70
CA VAL A 161 -8.56 9.63 -14.90
C VAL A 161 -9.43 10.84 -15.23
N ASP A 162 -10.56 10.65 -15.89
CA ASP A 162 -11.36 11.76 -16.39
C ASP A 162 -12.44 12.28 -15.45
N ARG A 163 -12.78 11.50 -14.42
CA ARG A 163 -13.77 11.90 -13.41
C ARG A 163 -13.29 13.13 -12.60
N PRO A 164 -14.18 14.08 -12.26
CA PRO A 164 -13.79 15.29 -11.52
C PRO A 164 -13.10 15.02 -10.19
N GLU A 165 -13.56 14.01 -9.44
CA GLU A 165 -12.98 13.58 -8.17
C GLU A 165 -11.55 13.06 -8.34
N MET A 166 -11.27 12.34 -9.42
CA MET A 166 -9.93 11.82 -9.75
C MET A 166 -8.98 12.96 -10.12
N LYS A 167 -9.42 13.86 -11.02
CA LYS A 167 -8.65 15.06 -11.40
C LYS A 167 -8.31 15.93 -10.20
N ARG A 168 -9.29 16.16 -9.32
CA ARG A 168 -9.09 16.87 -8.05
C ARG A 168 -8.07 16.14 -7.18
N TYR A 169 -8.19 14.82 -7.03
CA TYR A 169 -7.27 14.03 -6.22
C TYR A 169 -5.82 14.12 -6.71
N PHE A 170 -5.58 13.99 -8.02
CA PHE A 170 -4.26 14.13 -8.61
C PHE A 170 -3.68 15.52 -8.39
N GLN A 171 -4.47 16.56 -8.66
CA GLN A 171 -4.03 17.94 -8.50
C GLN A 171 -3.67 18.25 -7.04
N LYS A 172 -4.53 17.86 -6.09
CA LYS A 172 -4.31 18.12 -4.67
C LYS A 172 -3.16 17.30 -4.09
N THR A 173 -3.01 16.05 -4.51
CA THR A 173 -1.88 15.20 -4.11
C THR A 173 -0.55 15.76 -4.64
N ALA A 174 -0.52 16.24 -5.89
CA ALA A 174 0.69 16.79 -6.50
C ALA A 174 1.16 18.12 -5.87
N ASN A 175 0.25 18.90 -5.30
CA ASN A 175 0.52 20.26 -4.85
C ASN A 175 0.26 20.44 -3.35
N GLU A 176 -1.00 20.57 -2.94
CA GLU A 176 -1.35 20.95 -1.58
C GLU A 176 -0.99 19.90 -0.54
N TYR A 177 -1.12 18.61 -0.86
CA TYR A 177 -0.67 17.52 0.02
C TYR A 177 0.86 17.56 0.20
N VAL A 178 1.61 17.66 -0.90
CA VAL A 178 3.07 17.80 -0.86
C VAL A 178 3.48 19.01 -0.02
N ALA A 179 2.78 20.14 -0.17
CA ALA A 179 3.09 21.35 0.57
C ALA A 179 2.72 21.26 2.06
N ALA A 180 1.52 20.80 2.38
CA ALA A 180 1.04 20.69 3.75
C ALA A 180 1.96 19.80 4.59
N TRP A 181 2.45 18.71 3.99
CA TRP A 181 3.35 17.80 4.66
C TRP A 181 4.83 18.09 4.33
N ASN A 182 5.28 19.28 3.92
CA ASN A 182 6.72 19.56 3.68
C ASN A 182 7.47 18.49 2.83
N LEU A 183 6.80 17.89 1.84
CA LEU A 183 7.35 16.78 1.04
C LEU A 183 8.14 17.26 -0.19
N GLN A 184 8.34 18.57 -0.35
CA GLN A 184 9.23 19.12 -1.36
C GLN A 184 10.67 18.64 -1.15
N THR A 185 11.41 18.47 -2.24
CA THR A 185 12.77 17.87 -2.23
C THR A 185 13.77 18.67 -1.40
N ASP A 186 13.60 19.98 -1.32
CA ASP A 186 14.41 20.92 -0.51
C ASP A 186 14.05 20.91 0.98
N LYS A 187 12.85 20.44 1.36
CA LYS A 187 12.35 20.44 2.74
C LYS A 187 12.30 19.07 3.39
N VAL A 188 12.15 18.01 2.59
CA VAL A 188 11.77 16.68 3.08
C VAL A 188 12.76 16.09 4.08
N LEU A 189 14.04 16.43 4.00
CA LEU A 189 15.08 15.94 4.92
C LEU A 189 15.11 16.70 6.26
N GLN A 190 14.46 17.86 6.36
CA GLN A 190 14.44 18.70 7.57
C GLN A 190 13.12 18.60 8.33
N ARG A 191 12.24 17.71 7.90
CA ARG A 191 10.90 17.56 8.47
C ARG A 191 10.92 16.95 9.87
N ASP A 192 9.92 17.31 10.65
CA ASP A 192 9.54 16.53 11.82
C ASP A 192 8.91 15.20 11.39
N ARG A 193 9.08 14.15 12.21
CA ARG A 193 8.43 12.86 11.98
C ARG A 193 6.92 13.03 11.91
N ILE A 194 6.33 13.64 12.95
CA ILE A 194 4.90 13.89 13.06
C ILE A 194 4.65 15.39 12.98
N MET A 195 3.97 15.82 11.93
CA MET A 195 3.52 17.20 11.72
C MET A 195 2.06 17.35 12.15
N HIS A 196 1.60 18.59 12.30
CA HIS A 196 0.17 18.91 12.46
C HIS A 196 -0.52 18.22 13.64
N ARG A 197 0.17 18.11 14.79
CA ARG A 197 -0.50 17.71 16.05
C ARG A 197 -1.45 18.82 16.48
N ARG A 198 -2.75 18.60 16.28
CA ARG A 198 -3.80 19.59 16.62
C ARG A 198 -4.31 19.46 18.06
N LYS A 199 -4.11 18.29 18.67
CA LYS A 199 -4.48 18.00 20.06
C LYS A 199 -3.24 17.64 20.88
N THR A 200 -3.29 17.96 22.17
CA THR A 200 -2.28 17.54 23.16
C THR A 200 -2.52 16.11 23.65
N GLN A 201 -3.76 15.62 23.55
CA GLN A 201 -4.18 14.28 23.93
C GLN A 201 -5.18 13.75 22.89
N GLY A 202 -5.11 12.46 22.58
CA GLY A 202 -5.97 11.79 21.61
C GLY A 202 -5.46 10.38 21.33
N LYS A 203 -6.26 9.60 20.59
CA LYS A 203 -5.97 8.20 20.28
C LYS A 203 -4.83 8.07 19.25
N PHE A 204 -4.72 9.02 18.32
CA PHE A 204 -3.88 8.95 17.12
C PHE A 204 -2.98 10.19 16.93
N ILE A 205 -2.79 11.01 17.96
CA ILE A 205 -1.94 12.22 17.88
C ILE A 205 -0.48 11.95 17.44
N ASP A 206 0.01 10.73 17.62
CA ASP A 206 1.34 10.27 17.20
C ASP A 206 1.33 9.46 15.89
N ALA A 207 0.15 9.24 15.33
CA ALA A 207 -0.10 8.45 14.13
C ALA A 207 -0.74 9.26 12.99
N ARG A 208 -1.07 10.53 13.22
CA ARG A 208 -1.54 11.45 12.18
C ARG A 208 -0.38 11.90 11.30
N GLY A 209 -0.17 11.20 10.18
CA GLY A 209 0.86 11.53 9.19
C GLY A 209 2.21 10.88 9.48
N ILE A 210 2.21 9.57 9.77
CA ILE A 210 3.44 8.78 9.87
C ILE A 210 4.18 8.82 8.53
N PRO A 211 5.47 9.20 8.47
CA PRO A 211 6.19 9.39 7.22
C PRO A 211 6.74 8.07 6.67
N SER A 212 6.00 6.98 6.81
CA SER A 212 6.29 5.60 6.37
C SER A 212 5.06 4.73 6.60
N TYR A 213 4.99 3.57 5.93
CA TYR A 213 4.11 2.47 6.30
C TYR A 213 4.59 1.71 7.55
N THR A 214 5.79 2.01 8.07
CA THR A 214 6.27 1.43 9.32
C THR A 214 5.67 2.15 10.52
N GLU A 215 4.69 1.51 11.14
CA GLU A 215 3.84 2.09 12.19
C GLU A 215 4.47 2.05 13.59
N GLY A 216 5.10 0.92 13.94
CA GLY A 216 5.61 0.67 15.30
C GLY A 216 6.92 1.38 15.65
N ARG A 217 7.67 1.84 14.63
CA ARG A 217 8.99 2.45 14.82
C ARG A 217 8.86 3.98 14.93
N LYS A 218 9.59 4.58 15.89
CA LYS A 218 9.55 6.04 16.14
C LYS A 218 10.89 6.75 15.94
N ASP A 219 11.99 6.02 15.75
CA ASP A 219 13.35 6.55 15.71
C ASP A 219 13.80 7.03 14.31
N PHE A 220 12.90 7.69 13.57
CA PHE A 220 13.17 8.23 12.23
C PHE A 220 12.32 9.47 11.92
N ASN A 221 12.77 10.30 10.98
CA ASN A 221 12.03 11.47 10.51
C ASN A 221 11.35 11.22 9.15
N LEU A 222 11.91 10.32 8.35
CA LEU A 222 11.47 10.04 6.99
C LEU A 222 11.72 8.58 6.63
N GLY A 223 10.67 7.87 6.20
CA GLY A 223 10.77 6.57 5.56
C GLY A 223 11.10 6.70 4.08
N ILE A 224 11.88 5.75 3.57
CA ILE A 224 12.26 5.70 2.15
C ILE A 224 11.10 5.20 1.28
N ASP A 225 10.19 4.41 1.84
CA ASP A 225 8.91 4.04 1.23
C ASP A 225 8.04 5.26 0.86
N LEU A 226 8.02 6.32 1.69
CA LEU A 226 7.35 7.58 1.37
C LEU A 226 7.96 8.24 0.13
N LEU A 227 9.28 8.31 0.06
CA LEU A 227 9.97 8.88 -1.11
C LEU A 227 9.78 8.00 -2.35
N ALA A 228 9.72 6.68 -2.19
CA ALA A 228 9.49 5.73 -3.27
C ALA A 228 8.08 5.87 -3.86
N ALA A 229 7.05 5.91 -3.01
CA ALA A 229 5.67 6.13 -3.44
C ALA A 229 5.52 7.50 -4.11
N LYS A 230 6.10 8.56 -3.53
CA LYS A 230 6.14 9.89 -4.14
C LYS A 230 6.82 9.87 -5.52
N TYR A 231 7.98 9.22 -5.66
CA TYR A 231 8.65 9.09 -6.94
C TYR A 231 7.70 8.52 -8.00
N ARG A 232 7.07 7.38 -7.70
CA ARG A 232 6.14 6.71 -8.61
C ARG A 232 4.98 7.63 -8.99
N ALA A 233 4.32 8.24 -8.01
CA ALA A 233 3.20 9.13 -8.26
C ALA A 233 3.57 10.32 -9.16
N PHE A 234 4.77 10.89 -9.05
CA PHE A 234 5.21 11.96 -9.95
C PHE A 234 5.56 11.47 -11.36
N VAL A 235 5.97 10.21 -11.53
CA VAL A 235 6.06 9.59 -12.86
C VAL A 235 4.66 9.36 -13.45
N ASP A 236 3.68 8.92 -12.65
CA ASP A 236 2.29 8.74 -13.06
C ASP A 236 1.62 10.06 -13.45
N LEU A 237 1.85 11.12 -12.67
CA LEU A 237 1.42 12.48 -12.99
C LEU A 237 2.02 12.96 -14.32
N GLY A 238 3.25 12.56 -14.64
CA GLY A 238 3.85 12.78 -15.96
C GLY A 238 3.07 12.09 -17.09
N LEU A 239 2.64 10.84 -16.87
CA LEU A 239 1.81 10.11 -17.84
C LEU A 239 0.42 10.75 -17.99
N LEU A 240 -0.20 11.16 -16.89
CA LEU A 240 -1.48 11.88 -16.90
C LEU A 240 -1.36 13.23 -17.63
N ALA A 241 -0.25 13.94 -17.45
CA ALA A 241 -0.02 15.19 -18.17
C ALA A 241 0.07 14.99 -19.69
N ILE A 242 0.55 13.84 -20.17
CA ILE A 242 0.49 13.48 -21.61
C ILE A 242 -0.97 13.28 -22.03
N HIS A 243 -1.75 12.51 -21.26
CA HIS A 243 -3.18 12.27 -21.52
C HIS A 243 -4.00 13.58 -21.55
N TYR A 244 -3.66 14.55 -20.70
CA TYR A 244 -4.32 15.86 -20.67
C TYR A 244 -3.70 16.91 -21.60
N GLU A 245 -2.71 16.55 -22.43
CA GLU A 245 -1.98 17.46 -23.31
C GLU A 245 -1.27 18.63 -22.59
N GLN A 246 -0.89 18.43 -21.32
CA GLN A 246 -0.25 19.42 -20.44
C GLN A 246 1.28 19.28 -20.42
N LYS A 247 1.92 19.47 -21.57
CA LYS A 247 3.37 19.20 -21.75
C LYS A 247 4.27 19.85 -20.69
N GLN A 248 4.09 21.15 -20.41
CA GLN A 248 4.92 21.88 -19.44
C GLN A 248 4.78 21.32 -18.02
N GLN A 249 3.54 21.00 -17.63
CA GLN A 249 3.26 20.40 -16.32
C GLN A 249 3.90 19.01 -16.20
N GLY A 250 3.85 18.21 -17.27
CA GLY A 250 4.51 16.89 -17.33
C GLY A 250 6.03 16.97 -17.19
N GLU A 251 6.66 17.99 -17.78
CA GLU A 251 8.10 18.22 -17.61
C GLU A 251 8.46 18.55 -16.15
N ALA A 252 7.66 19.39 -15.48
CA ALA A 252 7.84 19.72 -14.07
C ALA A 252 7.68 18.47 -13.17
N TYR A 253 6.67 17.63 -13.43
CA TYR A 253 6.48 16.40 -12.66
C TYR A 253 7.65 15.42 -12.82
N ARG A 254 8.16 15.25 -14.05
CA ARG A 254 9.34 14.44 -14.32
C ARG A 254 10.57 14.95 -13.57
N GLN A 255 10.74 16.26 -13.48
CA GLN A 255 11.83 16.85 -12.71
C GLN A 255 11.73 16.51 -11.22
N ILE A 256 10.54 16.65 -10.62
CA ILE A 256 10.30 16.32 -9.21
C ILE A 256 10.57 14.83 -8.92
N ALA A 257 10.16 13.94 -9.83
CA ALA A 257 10.47 12.52 -9.72
C ALA A 257 12.00 12.29 -9.73
N GLU A 258 12.73 12.83 -10.71
CA GLU A 258 14.18 12.65 -10.77
C GLU A 258 14.94 13.26 -9.59
N GLU A 259 14.52 14.41 -9.08
CA GLU A 259 15.08 15.00 -7.86
C GLU A 259 14.82 14.12 -6.63
N THR A 260 13.60 13.59 -6.49
CA THR A 260 13.25 12.66 -5.41
C THR A 260 14.12 11.40 -5.46
N ARG A 261 14.31 10.84 -6.66
CA ARG A 261 15.20 9.69 -6.91
C ARG A 261 16.65 9.98 -6.52
N ARG A 262 17.17 11.18 -6.83
CA ARG A 262 18.54 11.58 -6.44
C ARG A 262 18.68 11.67 -4.93
N VAL A 263 17.71 12.24 -4.22
CA VAL A 263 17.71 12.28 -2.74
C VAL A 263 17.84 10.87 -2.16
N ILE A 264 17.08 9.90 -2.68
CA ILE A 264 17.18 8.49 -2.27
C ILE A 264 18.59 7.96 -2.52
N ASP A 265 19.12 8.10 -3.73
CA ASP A 265 20.43 7.58 -4.12
C ASP A 265 21.59 8.14 -3.30
N GLU A 266 21.50 9.41 -2.90
CA GLU A 266 22.54 10.13 -2.16
C GLU A 266 22.46 9.88 -0.64
N ARG A 267 21.24 9.67 -0.10
CA ARG A 267 21.03 9.67 1.35
C ARG A 267 20.76 8.28 1.94
N ALA A 268 20.23 7.35 1.15
CA ALA A 268 19.81 6.04 1.65
C ALA A 268 20.75 4.89 1.29
N TRP A 269 21.71 5.07 0.38
CA TRP A 269 22.63 3.99 0.01
C TRP A 269 23.58 3.60 1.16
N LEU A 270 23.52 2.34 1.60
CA LEU A 270 24.42 1.78 2.62
C LEU A 270 25.59 1.06 1.94
N GLN A 271 26.77 1.70 1.97
CA GLN A 271 27.94 1.22 1.24
C GLN A 271 28.41 -0.18 1.70
N ASP A 272 28.40 -0.44 3.01
CA ASP A 272 28.91 -1.69 3.58
C ASP A 272 28.00 -2.88 3.27
N GLY A 273 26.67 -2.68 3.38
CA GLY A 273 25.68 -3.70 3.09
C GLY A 273 25.30 -3.81 1.60
N LYS A 274 25.71 -2.84 0.77
CA LYS A 274 25.36 -2.73 -0.65
C LYS A 274 23.84 -2.81 -0.92
N HIS A 275 23.06 -2.16 -0.07
CA HIS A 275 21.60 -2.06 -0.19
C HIS A 275 21.12 -0.70 0.35
N TYR A 276 19.82 -0.41 0.26
CA TYR A 276 19.27 0.87 0.68
C TYR A 276 18.67 0.81 2.08
N ALA A 277 18.99 1.82 2.89
CA ALA A 277 18.32 2.09 4.15
C ALA A 277 16.81 2.27 3.96
N GLY A 278 16.03 1.90 4.97
CA GLY A 278 14.58 2.15 5.02
C GLY A 278 14.22 3.48 5.67
N PHE A 279 15.11 4.03 6.49
CA PHE A 279 14.80 5.18 7.34
C PHE A 279 15.95 6.20 7.37
N LEU A 280 15.56 7.48 7.32
CA LEU A 280 16.43 8.63 7.52
C LEU A 280 16.03 9.39 8.80
N SER A 281 17.03 9.92 9.48
CA SER A 281 16.86 10.74 10.68
C SER A 281 17.91 11.85 10.71
N SER A 282 17.58 12.99 11.31
CA SER A 282 18.56 14.03 11.63
C SER A 282 19.49 13.63 12.78
N GLU A 283 19.08 12.67 13.62
CA GLU A 283 19.75 12.29 14.86
C GLU A 283 20.59 11.01 14.74
N SER A 284 20.36 10.20 13.70
CA SER A 284 21.03 8.91 13.54
C SER A 284 21.36 8.60 12.08
N LYS A 285 22.33 7.70 11.89
CA LYS A 285 22.72 7.22 10.56
C LYS A 285 21.54 6.50 9.87
N PRO A 286 21.48 6.51 8.53
CA PRO A 286 20.53 5.71 7.77
C PRO A 286 20.57 4.23 8.18
N LYS A 287 19.39 3.59 8.25
CA LYS A 287 19.23 2.22 8.79
C LYS A 287 18.02 1.50 8.23
N GLY A 288 17.90 0.20 8.53
CA GLY A 288 16.82 -0.66 8.06
C GLY A 288 16.93 -0.98 6.57
N SER A 289 15.83 -1.43 5.97
CA SER A 289 15.74 -1.74 4.55
C SER A 289 14.66 -0.90 3.89
N GLY A 290 14.97 -0.28 2.76
CA GLY A 290 14.01 0.37 1.86
C GLY A 290 13.92 -0.33 0.51
N ASP A 291 14.70 -1.39 0.30
CA ASP A 291 14.95 -2.01 -1.00
C ASP A 291 13.66 -2.49 -1.68
N MET A 292 12.73 -3.06 -0.92
CA MET A 292 11.48 -3.61 -1.45
C MET A 292 10.63 -2.52 -2.10
N PHE A 293 10.30 -1.46 -1.38
CA PHE A 293 9.48 -0.39 -1.93
C PHE A 293 10.20 0.42 -3.02
N LEU A 294 11.53 0.57 -2.95
CA LEU A 294 12.28 1.18 -4.04
C LEU A 294 12.19 0.38 -5.35
N LEU A 295 12.23 -0.95 -5.26
CA LEU A 295 12.08 -1.84 -6.40
C LEU A 295 10.62 -1.95 -6.86
N TYR A 296 9.67 -2.05 -5.93
CA TYR A 296 8.22 -2.10 -6.18
C TYR A 296 7.70 -0.84 -6.87
N PHE A 297 8.16 0.35 -6.46
CA PHE A 297 7.79 1.62 -7.08
C PHE A 297 8.66 2.00 -8.29
N GLY A 298 9.63 1.14 -8.68
CA GLY A 298 10.43 1.31 -9.88
C GLY A 298 11.42 2.48 -9.81
N VAL A 299 11.90 2.82 -8.62
CA VAL A 299 12.81 3.94 -8.38
C VAL A 299 14.21 3.66 -8.93
N LEU A 300 14.66 2.40 -8.82
CA LEU A 300 16.04 2.02 -9.07
C LEU A 300 16.31 1.78 -10.57
N LYS A 301 17.16 2.62 -11.16
CA LYS A 301 17.67 2.45 -12.52
C LYS A 301 18.67 1.29 -12.58
N ALA A 302 18.83 0.71 -13.77
CA ALA A 302 19.85 -0.32 -14.03
C ALA A 302 21.24 0.18 -13.62
N SER A 303 21.79 -0.43 -12.57
CA SER A 303 23.02 0.00 -11.88
C SER A 303 23.49 -1.08 -10.91
N GLU A 304 24.75 -1.03 -10.48
CA GLU A 304 25.27 -1.91 -9.42
C GLU A 304 24.42 -1.81 -8.13
N LYS A 305 23.90 -0.61 -7.82
CA LYS A 305 23.06 -0.39 -6.65
C LYS A 305 21.75 -1.16 -6.73
N ARG A 306 21.09 -1.18 -7.90
CA ARG A 306 19.88 -1.99 -8.12
C ARG A 306 20.17 -3.48 -7.97
N GLU A 307 21.29 -3.95 -8.54
CA GLU A 307 21.69 -5.35 -8.39
C GLU A 307 22.03 -5.70 -6.93
N GLY A 308 22.56 -4.75 -6.15
CA GLY A 308 22.77 -4.86 -4.71
C GLY A 308 21.46 -5.02 -3.94
N ALA A 309 20.50 -4.12 -4.18
CA ALA A 309 19.17 -4.18 -3.60
C ALA A 309 18.47 -5.53 -3.89
N LEU A 310 18.50 -5.98 -5.14
CA LEU A 310 17.93 -7.27 -5.55
C LEU A 310 18.59 -8.45 -4.85
N ARG A 311 19.93 -8.46 -4.72
CA ARG A 311 20.64 -9.49 -3.95
C ARG A 311 20.26 -9.47 -2.47
N TYR A 312 20.10 -8.28 -1.88
CA TYR A 312 19.70 -8.16 -0.49
C TYR A 312 18.27 -8.69 -0.26
N LEU A 313 17.31 -8.38 -1.13
CA LEU A 313 15.95 -8.93 -1.06
C LEU A 313 15.90 -10.47 -1.16
N GLY A 314 16.83 -11.07 -1.90
CA GLY A 314 16.95 -12.52 -2.00
C GLY A 314 17.73 -13.19 -0.85
N SER A 315 18.26 -12.41 0.09
CA SER A 315 19.10 -12.92 1.18
C SER A 315 18.25 -13.50 2.32
N GLN A 316 18.81 -14.48 3.04
CA GLN A 316 18.16 -15.02 4.24
C GLN A 316 18.03 -13.99 5.36
N GLU A 317 18.96 -13.04 5.44
CA GLU A 317 18.87 -11.94 6.40
C GLU A 317 17.60 -11.13 6.19
N TYR A 318 17.35 -10.70 4.95
CA TYR A 318 16.16 -9.94 4.62
C TYR A 318 14.88 -10.78 4.79
N LEU A 319 14.85 -12.01 4.27
CA LEU A 319 13.67 -12.88 4.35
C LEU A 319 13.26 -13.24 5.79
N ASN A 320 14.23 -13.34 6.71
CA ASN A 320 13.95 -13.56 8.13
C ASN A 320 13.52 -12.30 8.88
N SER A 321 13.63 -11.12 8.26
CA SER A 321 13.33 -9.82 8.89
C SER A 321 11.95 -9.27 8.56
N ILE A 322 11.22 -9.90 7.63
CA ILE A 322 9.95 -9.39 7.09
C ILE A 322 8.76 -10.26 7.49
N GLY A 323 7.58 -9.64 7.53
CA GLY A 323 6.30 -10.31 7.72
C GLY A 323 5.67 -10.79 6.40
N ILE A 324 4.52 -11.47 6.51
CA ILE A 324 3.81 -12.06 5.37
C ILE A 324 3.36 -11.00 4.34
N GLU A 325 2.99 -9.81 4.80
CA GLU A 325 2.55 -8.71 3.94
C GLU A 325 3.68 -8.30 2.99
N GLU A 326 4.86 -8.01 3.52
CA GLU A 326 6.02 -7.60 2.73
C GLU A 326 6.56 -8.72 1.83
N GLU A 327 6.54 -9.97 2.32
CA GLU A 327 6.92 -11.12 1.49
C GLU A 327 6.00 -11.30 0.27
N SER A 328 4.70 -10.98 0.42
CA SER A 328 3.71 -11.13 -0.65
C SER A 328 4.01 -10.27 -1.89
N TYR A 329 4.81 -9.20 -1.75
CA TYR A 329 5.21 -8.33 -2.85
C TYR A 329 6.41 -8.89 -3.65
N LEU A 330 7.22 -9.76 -3.04
CA LEU A 330 8.47 -10.22 -3.63
C LEU A 330 8.32 -10.94 -4.98
N PRO A 331 7.31 -11.81 -5.21
CA PRO A 331 7.13 -12.42 -6.52
C PRO A 331 7.00 -11.41 -7.66
N ASP A 332 6.17 -10.37 -7.49
CA ASP A 332 5.98 -9.33 -8.52
C ASP A 332 7.27 -8.54 -8.76
N VAL A 333 7.98 -8.19 -7.68
CA VAL A 333 9.27 -7.51 -7.77
C VAL A 333 10.29 -8.38 -8.50
N PHE A 334 10.46 -9.64 -8.12
CA PHE A 334 11.43 -10.54 -8.72
C PHE A 334 11.13 -10.80 -10.20
N PHE A 335 9.88 -11.03 -10.60
CA PHE A 335 9.52 -11.13 -12.02
C PHE A 335 9.86 -9.86 -12.80
N ARG A 336 9.55 -8.69 -12.25
CA ARG A 336 9.81 -7.40 -12.90
C ARG A 336 11.29 -7.20 -13.24
N TYR A 337 12.19 -7.73 -12.39
CA TYR A 337 13.64 -7.62 -12.59
C TYR A 337 14.29 -8.90 -13.12
N GLY A 338 13.50 -9.86 -13.61
CA GLY A 338 14.01 -11.07 -14.28
C GLY A 338 14.57 -12.15 -13.35
N LEU A 339 14.34 -12.07 -12.04
CA LEU A 339 14.72 -13.10 -11.07
C LEU A 339 13.64 -14.19 -10.96
N VAL A 340 13.42 -14.88 -12.08
CA VAL A 340 12.30 -15.83 -12.25
C VAL A 340 12.30 -16.95 -11.20
N ASP A 341 13.46 -17.56 -10.95
CA ASP A 341 13.56 -18.67 -9.99
C ASP A 341 13.23 -18.20 -8.57
N ALA A 342 13.75 -17.05 -8.15
CA ALA A 342 13.44 -16.46 -6.85
C ALA A 342 11.95 -16.11 -6.72
N ALA A 343 11.31 -15.65 -7.80
CA ALA A 343 9.88 -15.38 -7.82
C ALA A 343 9.06 -16.68 -7.60
N TYR A 344 9.42 -17.77 -8.29
CA TYR A 344 8.77 -19.06 -8.11
C TYR A 344 8.99 -19.65 -6.72
N ASP A 345 10.19 -19.54 -6.17
CA ASP A 345 10.50 -19.98 -4.81
C ASP A 345 9.62 -19.25 -3.78
N ARG A 346 9.43 -17.93 -3.93
CA ARG A 346 8.54 -17.16 -3.06
C ARG A 346 7.07 -17.54 -3.23
N ILE A 347 6.58 -17.75 -4.46
CA ILE A 347 5.20 -18.24 -4.69
C ILE A 347 5.00 -19.60 -4.02
N ALA A 348 5.94 -20.52 -4.19
CA ALA A 348 5.88 -21.82 -3.57
C ALA A 348 5.84 -21.69 -2.04
N ASP A 349 6.68 -20.83 -1.46
CA ASP A 349 6.74 -20.60 -0.01
C ASP A 349 5.45 -20.02 0.58
N LEU A 350 4.93 -18.95 -0.03
CA LEU A 350 3.70 -18.26 0.38
C LEU A 350 2.46 -19.19 0.36
N THR A 351 2.48 -20.18 -0.54
CA THR A 351 1.38 -21.12 -0.75
C THR A 351 1.57 -22.46 -0.04
N ARG A 352 2.60 -22.61 0.81
CA ARG A 352 2.76 -23.83 1.63
C ARG A 352 1.63 -23.97 2.65
N ASP A 353 1.18 -25.21 2.87
CA ASP A 353 0.08 -25.52 3.78
C ASP A 353 0.39 -25.07 5.23
N ASN A 354 1.65 -25.18 5.64
CA ASN A 354 2.13 -24.84 6.99
C ASN A 354 2.74 -23.44 7.12
N LYS A 355 2.58 -22.56 6.14
CA LYS A 355 3.05 -21.18 6.24
C LYS A 355 2.27 -20.46 7.35
N GLU A 356 2.99 -19.89 8.32
CA GLU A 356 2.42 -18.96 9.29
C GLU A 356 2.06 -17.65 8.57
N ARG A 357 0.82 -17.20 8.74
CA ARG A 357 0.23 -16.06 8.02
C ARG A 357 -0.28 -14.99 8.98
N ARG A 358 0.49 -14.71 10.04
CA ARG A 358 0.21 -13.63 10.98
C ARG A 358 1.36 -12.62 10.93
N ASP A 359 1.02 -11.37 11.23
CA ASP A 359 1.93 -10.22 11.20
C ASP A 359 3.19 -10.42 12.06
#